data_AF-A0A0C2XCJ0-F1
#
_entry.id   AF-A0A0C2XCJ0-F1
#
_cell.length_a   1.000
_cell.length_b   1.000
_cell.length_c   1.000
_cell.angle_alpha   90.00
_cell.angle_beta   90.00
_cell.angle_gamma   90.00
#
_symmetry.space_group_name_H-M   'P 1'
#
loop_
_entity.id
_entity.type
_entity.pdbx_description
1 polymer ?
#
loop_
_entity_poly.entity_id
_entity_poly.type
_entity_poly.pdbx_seq_one_letter_code
_entity_poly.pdbx_strand_id
1 'polypeptide(L)'
;MARAHRVALIVTIVATSYLLTLFGVLSVPLLDPKVSEKILPVLPWWLLVAFGSYCLWSIGMGLLTLRECPEAYHELLGEITQAKNDLRAKGVIVD
;
A
#
# COMPACT_ATOMS: atom_id res chain seq x y z
N MET A 1 9.54 1.07 -17.95
CA MET A 1 10.97 1.38 -17.71
C MET A 1 11.16 2.62 -16.82
N ALA A 2 10.70 3.82 -17.21
CA ALA A 2 11.03 5.07 -16.49
C ALA A 2 10.52 5.18 -15.04
N ARG A 3 9.38 4.57 -14.68
CA ARG A 3 8.80 4.67 -13.32
C ARG A 3 9.63 3.95 -12.26
N ALA A 4 10.08 2.72 -12.54
CA ALA A 4 10.91 1.95 -11.62
C ALA A 4 12.26 2.64 -11.37
N HIS A 5 12.87 3.17 -12.43
CA HIS A 5 14.14 3.89 -12.32
C HIS A 5 14.01 5.18 -11.50
N ARG A 6 12.89 5.91 -11.64
CA ARG A 6 12.60 7.11 -10.84
C ARG A 6 12.44 6.78 -9.36
N VAL A 7 11.74 5.69 -9.04
CA VAL A 7 11.58 5.23 -7.65
C VAL A 7 12.93 4.78 -7.09
N ALA A 8 13.70 4.00 -7.85
CA ALA A 8 15.03 3.56 -7.44
C ALA A 8 15.96 4.74 -7.14
N LEU A 9 15.96 5.78 -8.00
CA LEU A 9 16.72 7.00 -7.77
C LEU A 9 16.32 7.69 -6.47
N ILE A 10 15.03 7.89 -6.23
CA ILE A 10 14.53 8.54 -5.01
C ILE A 10 14.95 7.74 -3.77
N VAL A 11 14.74 6.42 -3.78
CA VAL A 11 15.13 5.54 -2.65
C VAL A 11 16.63 5.62 -2.39
N THR A 12 17.45 5.60 -3.46
CA THR A 12 18.91 5.67 -3.33
C THR A 12 19.35 7.00 -2.75
N ILE A 13 18.77 8.12 -3.19
CA ILE A 13 19.07 9.46 -2.67
C ILE A 13 18.68 9.57 -1.20
N VAL A 14 17.46 9.14 -0.84
CA VAL A 14 16.97 9.19 0.54
C VAL A 14 17.84 8.31 1.45
N ALA A 15 18.12 7.07 1.05
CA ALA A 15 18.97 6.16 1.82
C ALA A 15 20.40 6.71 2.00
N THR A 16 20.99 7.27 0.93
CA THR A 16 22.32 7.88 0.99
C THR A 16 22.32 9.09 1.94
N SER A 17 21.32 9.96 1.83
CA SER A 17 21.19 11.13 2.71
C SER A 17 21.04 10.73 4.18
N TYR A 18 20.26 9.68 4.47
CA TYR A 18 20.09 9.15 5.82
C TYR A 18 21.41 8.61 6.38
N LEU A 19 22.15 7.81 5.60
CA LEU A 19 23.46 7.31 6.01
C LEU A 19 24.46 8.45 6.29
N LEU A 20 24.48 9.49 5.45
CA LEU A 20 25.35 10.66 5.68
C LEU A 20 25.00 11.41 6.97
N THR A 21 23.71 11.50 7.32
CA THR A 21 23.29 12.05 8.61
C THR A 21 23.61 11.13 9.79
N LEU A 22 23.55 9.81 9.60
CA LEU A 22 23.88 8.82 10.62
C LEU A 22 25.37 8.84 10.99
N PHE A 23 26.26 9.01 10.01
CA PHE A 23 27.70 9.11 10.22
C PHE A 23 28.18 10.51 10.65
N GLY A 24 27.27 11.45 10.87
CA GLY A 24 27.61 12.80 11.33
C GLY A 24 28.33 13.68 10.31
N VAL A 25 28.35 13.28 9.03
CA VAL A 25 28.93 14.08 7.92
C VAL A 25 28.04 15.28 7.60
N LEU A 26 26.73 15.12 7.77
CA LEU A 26 25.74 16.20 7.66
C LEU A 26 25.14 16.49 9.03
N SER A 27 25.46 17.66 9.59
CA SER A 27 24.82 18.16 10.80
C SER A 27 23.36 18.51 10.51
N VAL A 28 22.44 18.06 11.36
CA VAL A 28 21.03 18.42 11.26
C VAL A 28 20.86 19.79 11.97
N PRO A 29 20.62 20.90 11.26
CA PRO A 29 20.66 22.24 11.85
C PRO A 29 19.48 22.54 12.80
N LEU A 30 18.50 21.65 12.88
CA LEU A 30 17.23 21.86 13.60
C LEU A 30 17.14 21.08 14.93
N LEU A 31 18.13 20.26 15.28
CA LEU A 31 18.08 19.38 16.45
C LEU A 31 19.33 19.54 17.32
N ASP A 32 19.14 19.51 18.64
CA ASP A 32 20.25 19.44 19.59
C ASP A 32 21.06 18.15 19.34
N PRO A 33 22.39 18.21 19.25
CA PRO A 33 23.24 17.07 18.94
C PRO A 33 22.98 15.84 19.82
N LYS A 34 22.64 16.03 21.11
CA LYS A 34 22.32 14.92 22.03
C LYS A 34 21.03 14.18 21.66
N VAL A 35 20.07 14.91 21.10
CA VAL A 35 18.75 14.38 20.71
C VAL A 35 18.85 13.65 19.38
N SER A 36 19.60 14.21 18.43
CA SER A 36 19.84 13.62 17.12
C SER A 36 20.50 12.24 17.21
N GLU A 37 21.54 12.11 18.06
CA GLU A 37 22.29 10.86 18.26
C GLU A 37 21.43 9.71 18.81
N LYS A 38 20.35 10.03 19.55
CA LYS A 38 19.40 9.04 20.07
C LYS A 38 18.28 8.69 19.10
N ILE A 39 17.81 9.65 18.30
CA ILE A 39 16.65 9.47 17.42
C ILE A 39 17.03 8.88 16.06
N LEU A 40 18.16 9.31 15.48
CA LEU A 40 18.63 8.84 14.17
C LEU A 40 18.66 7.30 14.03
N PRO A 41 19.19 6.51 15.00
CA PRO A 41 19.22 5.05 14.88
C PRO A 41 17.83 4.38 15.03
N VAL A 42 16.86 5.04 15.66
CA VAL A 42 15.51 4.46 15.91
C VAL A 42 14.53 4.82 14.79
N LEU A 43 14.84 5.81 13.97
CA LEU A 43 14.02 6.32 12.87
C LEU A 43 13.55 5.21 11.89
N PRO A 44 14.40 4.25 11.46
CA PRO A 44 13.97 3.16 10.58
C PRO A 44 12.91 2.26 11.22
N TRP A 45 13.01 2.02 12.54
CA TRP A 45 12.02 1.23 13.28
C TRP A 45 10.69 1.95 13.37
N TRP A 46 10.71 3.26 13.62
CA TRP A 46 9.51 4.09 13.59
C TRP A 46 8.83 4.09 12.22
N LEU A 47 9.61 4.13 11.13
CA LEU A 47 9.08 4.05 9.78
C LEU A 47 8.39 2.70 9.54
N LEU A 48 8.99 1.60 10.02
CA LEU A 48 8.40 0.27 9.91
C LEU A 48 7.08 0.17 10.69
N VAL A 49 7.04 0.67 11.93
CA VAL A 49 5.83 0.70 12.75
C VAL A 49 4.74 1.56 12.10
N ALA A 50 5.08 2.74 11.59
CA ALA A 50 4.14 3.63 10.91
C ALA A 50 3.60 3.02 9.60
N PHE A 51 4.46 2.34 8.85
CA PHE A 51 4.05 1.61 7.65
C PHE A 51 3.11 0.46 8.01
N GLY A 52 3.44 -0.31 9.05
CA GLY A 52 2.60 -1.41 9.54
C GLY A 52 1.22 -0.93 10.00
N SER A 53 1.16 0.18 10.76
CA SER A 53 -0.11 0.75 11.19
C SER A 53 -0.93 1.31 10.02
N TYR A 54 -0.28 1.93 9.03
CA TYR A 54 -0.93 2.37 7.80
C TYR A 54 -1.52 1.20 7.01
N CYS A 55 -0.78 0.10 6.85
CA CYS A 55 -1.27 -1.11 6.19
C CYS A 55 -2.48 -1.71 6.93
N LEU A 56 -2.39 -1.84 8.27
CA LEU A 56 -3.49 -2.32 9.10
C LEU A 56 -4.73 -1.43 8.98
N TRP A 57 -4.55 -0.11 9.00
CA TRP A 57 -5.63 0.84 8.82
C TRP A 57 -6.27 0.74 7.44
N SER A 58 -5.47 0.66 6.38
CA SER A 58 -5.97 0.53 5.01
C SER A 58 -6.80 -0.75 4.83
N ILE A 59 -6.34 -1.86 5.38
CA ILE A 59 -7.06 -3.14 5.32
C ILE A 59 -8.30 -3.11 6.21
N GLY A 60 -8.18 -2.58 7.44
CA GLY A 60 -9.28 -2.45 8.38
C GLY A 60 -10.40 -1.56 7.84
N MET A 61 -10.05 -0.42 7.25
CA MET A 61 -11.02 0.45 6.55
C MET A 61 -11.68 -0.28 5.39
N GLY A 62 -10.91 -1.01 4.57
CA GLY A 62 -11.47 -1.86 3.52
C GLY A 62 -12.51 -2.84 4.06
N LEU A 63 -12.18 -3.60 5.11
CA LEU A 63 -13.08 -4.55 5.76
C LEU A 63 -14.35 -3.89 6.34
N LEU A 64 -14.21 -2.74 7.01
CA LEU A 64 -15.34 -1.99 7.58
C LEU A 64 -16.24 -1.40 6.49
N THR A 65 -15.69 -1.12 5.31
CA THR A 65 -16.41 -0.53 4.15
C THR A 65 -16.90 -1.56 3.13
N LEU A 66 -16.67 -2.86 3.34
CA LEU A 66 -17.29 -3.96 2.58
C LEU A 66 -18.83 -4.07 2.76
N ARG A 67 -19.50 -3.02 3.24
CA ARG A 67 -20.96 -2.91 3.22
C ARG A 67 -21.39 -2.70 1.77
N GLU A 68 -21.56 -3.84 1.11
CA GLU A 68 -22.23 -4.04 -0.17
C GLU A 68 -21.52 -3.36 -1.33
N CYS A 69 -20.85 -4.14 -2.18
CA CYS A 69 -20.66 -3.76 -3.57
C CYS A 69 -21.93 -4.19 -4.33
N PRO A 70 -23.04 -3.41 -4.31
CA PRO A 70 -24.24 -3.75 -5.04
C PRO A 70 -23.92 -3.86 -6.53
N GLU A 71 -22.98 -3.05 -7.05
CA GLU A 71 -22.54 -3.12 -8.44
C GLU A 71 -21.96 -4.50 -8.79
N ALA A 72 -20.99 -5.00 -8.02
CA ALA A 72 -20.39 -6.32 -8.26
C ALA A 72 -21.41 -7.45 -8.09
N TYR A 73 -22.35 -7.33 -7.14
CA TYR A 73 -23.43 -8.29 -6.96
C TYR A 73 -24.40 -8.29 -8.15
N HIS A 74 -24.79 -7.13 -8.66
CA HIS A 74 -25.67 -7.00 -9.83
C HIS A 74 -24.98 -7.43 -11.12
N GLU A 75 -23.69 -7.14 -11.28
CA GLU A 75 -22.86 -7.60 -12.39
C GLU A 75 -22.80 -9.14 -12.43
N LEU A 76 -22.46 -9.78 -11.30
CA LEU A 76 -22.44 -11.24 -11.18
C LEU A 76 -23.81 -11.88 -11.48
N LEU A 77 -24.92 -11.29 -11.00
CA LEU A 77 -26.26 -11.78 -11.33
C LEU A 77 -26.62 -11.63 -12.81
N GLY A 78 -26.14 -10.56 -13.47
CA GLY A 78 -26.28 -10.36 -14.90
C GLY A 78 -25.57 -11.46 -15.69
N GLU A 79 -24.32 -11.76 -15.34
CA GLU A 79 -23.53 -12.83 -15.97
C GLU A 79 -24.18 -14.21 -15.80
N ILE A 80 -24.71 -14.52 -14.60
CA ILE A 80 -25.43 -15.77 -14.34
C ILE A 80 -26.66 -15.89 -15.24
N THR A 81 -27.42 -14.81 -15.41
CA THR A 81 -28.61 -14.81 -16.25
C THR A 81 -28.25 -15.03 -17.72
N GLN A 82 -27.19 -14.39 -18.20
CA GLN A 82 -26.68 -14.59 -19.56
C GLN A 82 -26.21 -16.04 -19.79
N ALA A 83 -25.48 -16.62 -18.83
CA ALA A 83 -25.04 -18.01 -18.89
C ALA A 83 -26.21 -19.00 -18.88
N LYS A 84 -27.23 -18.78 -18.03
CA LYS A 84 -28.46 -19.58 -18.03
C LYS A 84 -29.18 -19.54 -19.38
N ASN A 85 -29.24 -18.38 -20.02
CA ASN A 85 -29.88 -18.23 -21.34
C ASN A 85 -29.08 -18.94 -22.45
N ASP A 86 -27.75 -18.88 -22.42
CA ASP A 86 -26.90 -19.61 -23.38
C ASP A 86 -27.03 -21.13 -23.21
N LEU A 87 -27.10 -21.62 -21.97
CA LEU A 87 -27.34 -23.03 -21.69
C LEU A 87 -28.73 -23.49 -22.15
N ARG A 88 -29.76 -22.66 -21.96
CA ARG A 88 -31.12 -22.92 -22.49
C ARG A 88 -31.14 -22.94 -24.02
N ALA A 89 -30.43 -22.03 -24.68
CA ALA A 89 -30.28 -22.02 -26.14
C ALA A 89 -29.59 -23.28 -26.66
N LYS A 90 -28.70 -23.88 -25.85
CA LYS A 90 -28.03 -25.16 -26.11
C LYS A 90 -28.86 -26.40 -25.71
N GLY A 91 -30.11 -26.21 -25.28
CA GLY A 91 -31.04 -27.30 -24.93
C GLY A 91 -30.85 -27.88 -23.53
N VAL A 92 -30.07 -27.23 -22.66
CA VAL A 92 -29.88 -27.65 -21.26
C VAL A 92 -30.95 -27.00 -20.39
N ILE A 93 -31.68 -27.80 -19.62
CA ILE A 93 -32.71 -27.31 -18.68
C ILE A 93 -32.00 -26.80 -17.43
N VAL A 94 -32.11 -25.49 -17.17
CA VAL A 94 -31.50 -24.83 -16.00
C VAL A 94 -32.60 -24.04 -15.27
N ASP A 95 -32.88 -24.43 -14.02
CA ASP A 95 -33.69 -23.66 -13.05
C ASP A 95 -32.82 -22.66 -12.27
#